data_AF-A0A357B2A3-F1
#
_entry.id   AF-A0A357B2A3-F1
#
_cell.length_a   1.000
_cell.length_b   1.000
_cell.length_c   1.000
_cell.angle_alpha   90.00
_cell.angle_beta   90.00
_cell.angle_gamma   90.00
#
_symmetry.space_group_name_H-M   'P 1'
#
loop_
_entity.id
_entity.type
_entity.pdbx_description
1 polymer ?
#
loop_
_entity_poly.entity_id
_entity_poly.type
_entity_poly.pdbx_seq_one_letter_code
_entity_poly.pdbx_strand_id
1 'polypeptide(L)'
;MTNRKKLHIYILCLTLLCLGFLTGCGTQVENIPPVSTRLPEDICQEEDDSGKDQGAPEDTDDESPVESEQPSAKPEQPPAESELPQAEDILTVSDRDAIKEELTDSIRQLRQPRSMNISGAGLASPALDVKNIYYEIMAQAPDLKYAFDLTAEVRESELTCVIHYMPYKNGAFPADFSGKEVSTLEALLDVADENMGDEPVSVRITNPALEPDTMNRALQQVGGGYVNCILNADATAIRYSAPIGMTIADCLDALELTYQLADEVIAQVITEDMTQREQVKALYSYVTQTVKYDQRYYSDKANMPYESQTALGALRDGLAICGGYSHAVKLLLEKVGIPCFNVTGYYFRENHMWNYVVLDGEGYYCDSTADRGGMSNHFMLTADELTALGKHSWDHEYIAKISNTDEVPAKKPA
;
A
#
# COMPACT_ATOMS: atom_id res chain seq x y z
N MET A 1 -54.03 -4.04 -50.76
CA MET A 1 -54.61 -3.44 -51.98
C MET A 1 -53.77 -2.24 -52.37
N THR A 2 -53.31 -2.16 -53.63
CA THR A 2 -52.82 -0.97 -54.38
C THR A 2 -51.62 -0.18 -53.80
N ASN A 3 -50.62 0.30 -54.54
CA ASN A 3 -50.16 0.14 -55.93
C ASN A 3 -48.74 0.75 -55.99
N ARG A 4 -47.93 0.27 -56.95
CA ARG A 4 -46.54 0.65 -57.25
C ARG A 4 -46.31 2.15 -57.52
N LYS A 5 -45.09 2.63 -57.27
CA LYS A 5 -44.27 3.70 -57.93
C LYS A 5 -43.02 3.92 -57.04
N LYS A 6 -41.76 4.09 -57.45
CA LYS A 6 -41.07 4.28 -58.74
C LYS A 6 -39.56 3.96 -58.57
N LEU A 7 -38.99 3.54 -59.70
CA LEU A 7 -37.60 3.27 -60.08
C LEU A 7 -36.69 4.53 -60.05
N HIS A 8 -35.41 4.41 -59.63
CA HIS A 8 -34.25 5.29 -59.97
C HIS A 8 -32.98 4.40 -59.93
N ILE A 9 -32.43 3.96 -61.07
CA ILE A 9 -31.35 4.55 -61.90
C ILE A 9 -29.95 4.46 -61.26
N TYR A 10 -29.12 3.61 -61.90
CA TYR A 10 -27.68 3.37 -61.77
C TYR A 10 -26.83 4.53 -62.32
N ILE A 11 -25.48 4.42 -62.15
CA ILE A 11 -24.33 5.08 -62.86
C ILE A 11 -23.63 6.13 -61.98
N LEU A 12 -22.30 6.18 -61.73
CA LEU A 12 -21.10 5.45 -62.18
C LEU A 12 -19.88 5.95 -61.36
N CYS A 13 -18.80 5.15 -61.31
CA CYS A 13 -17.36 5.53 -61.38
C CYS A 13 -16.75 6.48 -60.31
N LEU A 14 -15.48 6.37 -59.90
CA LEU A 14 -14.32 5.63 -60.39
C LEU A 14 -13.28 5.52 -59.24
N THR A 15 -12.52 4.44 -59.30
CA THR A 15 -11.32 4.00 -58.57
C THR A 15 -10.14 4.99 -58.51
N LEU A 16 -9.26 4.84 -57.50
CA LEU A 16 -7.81 4.64 -57.73
C LEU A 16 -7.05 4.11 -56.48
N LEU A 17 -6.33 3.01 -56.70
CA LEU A 17 -5.28 2.40 -55.88
C LEU A 17 -3.99 3.25 -55.91
N CYS A 18 -3.15 3.13 -54.87
CA CYS A 18 -1.70 2.94 -55.03
C CYS A 18 -1.04 2.32 -53.77
N LEU A 19 -0.20 1.31 -54.00
CA LEU A 19 0.66 0.57 -53.06
C LEU A 19 2.09 1.14 -53.05
N GLY A 20 2.83 0.85 -51.97
CA GLY A 20 4.31 0.73 -51.93
C GLY A 20 4.95 1.54 -50.81
N PHE A 21 6.05 1.16 -50.14
CA PHE A 21 6.91 -0.03 -50.13
C PHE A 21 7.96 0.22 -48.99
N LEU A 22 8.29 -0.80 -48.19
CA LEU A 22 9.54 -1.14 -47.47
C LEU A 22 10.47 -0.10 -46.73
N THR A 23 10.85 -0.53 -45.52
CA THR A 23 12.18 -0.53 -44.84
C THR A 23 12.79 0.74 -44.24
N GLY A 24 13.27 0.63 -42.99
CA GLY A 24 14.31 1.52 -42.44
C GLY A 24 14.47 1.47 -40.92
N CYS A 25 15.59 0.91 -40.47
CA CYS A 25 16.08 0.79 -39.09
C CYS A 25 16.52 2.16 -38.50
N GLY A 26 16.49 2.35 -37.18
CA GLY A 26 17.26 3.44 -36.54
C GLY A 26 16.71 3.98 -35.22
N THR A 27 17.40 3.64 -34.13
CA THR A 27 17.31 4.19 -32.77
C THR A 27 17.45 5.72 -32.73
N GLN A 28 16.62 6.40 -31.94
CA GLN A 28 16.84 7.77 -31.45
C GLN A 28 16.49 7.80 -29.96
N VAL A 29 17.54 7.97 -29.14
CA VAL A 29 17.45 8.45 -27.76
C VAL A 29 17.23 9.96 -27.88
N GLU A 30 16.07 10.46 -27.46
CA GLU A 30 15.80 11.89 -27.47
C GLU A 30 16.40 12.56 -26.23
N ASN A 31 17.09 13.67 -26.50
CA ASN A 31 17.83 14.50 -25.55
C ASN A 31 16.90 15.26 -24.61
N ILE A 32 17.18 15.20 -23.31
CA ILE A 32 16.62 16.11 -22.29
C ILE A 32 17.25 17.51 -22.48
N PRO A 33 16.46 18.60 -22.58
CA PRO A 33 16.99 19.94 -22.76
C PRO A 33 17.52 20.56 -21.45
N PRO A 34 18.57 21.41 -21.48
CA PRO A 34 19.06 22.10 -20.30
C PRO A 34 18.10 23.21 -19.84
N VAL A 35 17.90 23.31 -18.52
CA VAL A 35 17.02 24.28 -17.86
C VAL A 35 17.47 25.73 -18.12
N SER A 36 16.59 26.51 -18.75
CA SER A 36 16.77 27.95 -19.00
C SER A 36 16.23 28.78 -17.82
N THR A 37 17.10 29.59 -17.22
CA THR A 37 16.76 30.60 -16.22
C THR A 37 16.09 31.81 -16.87
N ARG A 38 14.75 31.89 -16.85
CA ARG A 38 13.95 33.14 -16.94
C ARG A 38 12.44 32.86 -16.79
N LEU A 39 11.81 33.54 -15.83
CA LEU A 39 10.35 33.65 -15.68
C LEU A 39 9.76 34.57 -16.77
N PRO A 40 8.51 34.33 -17.21
CA PRO A 40 7.53 35.42 -17.15
C PRO A 40 6.09 35.01 -16.75
N GLU A 41 5.35 36.07 -16.47
CA GLU A 41 4.02 36.25 -15.85
C GLU A 41 2.81 35.85 -16.73
N ASP A 42 1.68 35.57 -16.03
CA ASP A 42 0.24 35.69 -16.34
C ASP A 42 -0.34 35.41 -17.75
N ILE A 43 -1.46 34.64 -17.78
CA ILE A 43 -2.81 35.06 -18.22
C ILE A 43 -3.80 33.86 -18.17
N CYS A 44 -4.99 34.12 -17.62
CA CYS A 44 -6.19 33.27 -17.54
C CYS A 44 -6.93 33.10 -18.89
N GLN A 45 -7.66 32.00 -19.09
CA GLN A 45 -9.12 31.98 -19.35
C GLN A 45 -9.71 30.56 -19.52
N GLU A 46 -11.02 30.50 -19.31
CA GLU A 46 -11.93 29.41 -18.92
C GLU A 46 -12.53 28.55 -20.05
N GLU A 47 -13.34 27.57 -19.61
CA GLU A 47 -14.51 26.92 -20.25
C GLU A 47 -14.26 25.67 -21.11
N ASP A 48 -15.14 24.67 -21.19
CA ASP A 48 -16.17 24.09 -20.30
C ASP A 48 -16.62 22.79 -21.01
N ASP A 49 -17.42 21.99 -20.32
CA ASP A 49 -18.47 21.12 -20.88
C ASP A 49 -18.20 19.62 -21.24
N SER A 50 -19.29 18.92 -20.94
CA SER A 50 -19.69 17.55 -20.66
C SER A 50 -19.69 16.50 -21.78
N GLY A 51 -19.93 15.24 -21.36
CA GLY A 51 -20.70 14.28 -22.18
C GLY A 51 -20.42 12.80 -21.95
N LYS A 52 -21.27 12.12 -21.18
CA LYS A 52 -21.38 10.66 -20.98
C LYS A 52 -22.07 9.95 -22.16
N ASP A 53 -21.77 8.66 -22.39
CA ASP A 53 -22.73 7.53 -22.60
C ASP A 53 -21.93 6.21 -22.78
N GLN A 54 -21.98 5.18 -21.92
CA GLN A 54 -22.92 4.04 -21.79
C GLN A 54 -23.38 3.31 -23.08
N GLY A 55 -23.28 1.97 -23.03
CA GLY A 55 -23.95 1.05 -23.96
C GLY A 55 -23.35 -0.36 -23.99
N ALA A 56 -23.94 -1.29 -23.21
CA ALA A 56 -23.78 -2.73 -23.32
C ALA A 56 -24.48 -3.29 -24.59
N PRO A 57 -24.31 -4.59 -24.92
CA PRO A 57 -25.42 -5.52 -24.67
C PRO A 57 -25.05 -6.96 -24.24
N GLU A 58 -26.08 -7.61 -23.69
CA GLU A 58 -26.35 -9.04 -23.43
C GLU A 58 -26.25 -9.89 -24.74
N ASP A 59 -26.29 -11.24 -24.82
CA ASP A 59 -26.86 -12.30 -23.98
C ASP A 59 -26.49 -13.69 -24.57
N THR A 60 -26.82 -14.78 -23.86
CA THR A 60 -27.13 -16.17 -24.35
C THR A 60 -25.98 -17.06 -24.87
N ASP A 61 -25.87 -18.39 -24.67
CA ASP A 61 -26.79 -19.44 -24.21
C ASP A 61 -26.03 -20.68 -23.68
N ASP A 62 -26.81 -21.48 -22.95
CA ASP A 62 -26.69 -22.82 -22.35
C ASP A 62 -26.11 -23.96 -23.23
N GLU A 63 -25.42 -24.92 -22.61
CA GLU A 63 -25.64 -26.39 -22.74
C GLU A 63 -24.48 -27.22 -22.12
N SER A 64 -24.81 -27.99 -21.08
CA SER A 64 -24.20 -29.28 -20.69
C SER A 64 -25.20 -30.39 -21.07
N PRO A 65 -24.87 -31.70 -21.25
CA PRO A 65 -24.01 -32.50 -20.37
C PRO A 65 -23.27 -33.66 -21.06
N VAL A 66 -22.55 -34.52 -20.30
CA VAL A 66 -22.65 -36.01 -20.34
C VAL A 66 -21.66 -36.62 -19.32
N GLU A 67 -22.20 -37.59 -18.57
CA GLU A 67 -21.59 -38.45 -17.55
C GLU A 67 -20.42 -39.34 -18.04
N SER A 68 -19.52 -39.73 -17.12
CA SER A 68 -19.17 -41.15 -16.95
C SER A 68 -18.48 -41.46 -15.61
N GLU A 69 -19.12 -42.41 -14.95
CA GLU A 69 -18.84 -43.33 -13.83
C GLU A 69 -17.47 -43.41 -13.11
N GLN A 70 -17.63 -43.58 -11.79
CA GLN A 70 -16.67 -44.04 -10.77
C GLN A 70 -16.13 -45.45 -11.01
N PRO A 71 -15.07 -45.83 -10.28
CA PRO A 71 -15.23 -46.97 -9.38
C PRO A 71 -14.88 -46.69 -7.91
N SER A 72 -15.66 -47.36 -7.08
CA SER A 72 -15.70 -47.40 -5.62
C SER A 72 -14.39 -47.83 -4.94
N ALA A 73 -14.03 -47.13 -3.86
CA ALA A 73 -13.29 -47.69 -2.74
C ALA A 73 -13.90 -47.19 -1.42
N LYS A 74 -14.18 -48.13 -0.52
CA LYS A 74 -14.79 -47.96 0.81
C LYS A 74 -13.80 -47.28 1.78
N PRO A 75 -14.26 -46.55 2.82
CA PRO A 75 -13.44 -45.60 3.54
C PRO A 75 -12.57 -46.24 4.62
N GLU A 76 -11.28 -45.88 4.60
CA GLU A 76 -10.36 -46.05 5.73
C GLU A 76 -10.69 -45.02 6.83
N GLN A 77 -10.54 -45.46 8.08
CA GLN A 77 -10.90 -44.77 9.30
C GLN A 77 -10.25 -43.38 9.43
N PRO A 78 -10.96 -42.38 9.98
CA PRO A 78 -10.33 -41.13 10.36
C PRO A 78 -9.35 -41.33 11.53
N PRO A 79 -8.23 -40.59 11.58
CA PRO A 79 -7.33 -40.61 12.72
C PRO A 79 -7.96 -39.93 13.95
N ALA A 80 -7.61 -40.50 15.10
CA ALA A 80 -7.71 -40.00 16.48
C ALA A 80 -8.55 -38.74 16.75
N GLU A 81 -9.61 -38.95 17.52
CA GLU A 81 -10.38 -37.96 18.26
C GLU A 81 -9.47 -36.91 18.93
N SER A 82 -9.44 -35.70 18.37
CA SER A 82 -9.10 -34.50 19.14
C SER A 82 -10.31 -34.18 20.01
N GLU A 83 -10.07 -34.07 21.31
CA GLU A 83 -11.07 -33.83 22.37
C GLU A 83 -12.13 -32.79 21.99
N LEU A 84 -13.37 -33.23 21.82
CA LEU A 84 -14.54 -32.37 21.84
C LEU A 84 -14.69 -31.80 23.26
N PRO A 85 -15.04 -30.50 23.43
CA PRO A 85 -15.17 -29.91 24.77
C PRO A 85 -16.26 -30.63 25.58
N GLN A 86 -15.93 -31.04 26.80
CA GLN A 86 -16.88 -31.67 27.73
C GLN A 86 -17.89 -30.62 28.24
N ALA A 87 -19.13 -31.07 28.42
CA ALA A 87 -20.34 -30.26 28.60
C ALA A 87 -20.50 -29.53 29.95
N GLU A 88 -19.42 -29.09 30.61
CA GLU A 88 -19.47 -28.38 31.91
C GLU A 88 -18.96 -26.92 31.89
N ASP A 89 -18.52 -26.38 30.75
CA ASP A 89 -17.84 -25.07 30.67
C ASP A 89 -18.64 -23.92 30.04
N ILE A 90 -19.98 -24.00 30.02
CA ILE A 90 -20.83 -22.94 29.46
C ILE A 90 -20.87 -21.74 30.41
N LEU A 91 -20.28 -20.62 29.99
CA LEU A 91 -20.27 -19.37 30.74
C LEU A 91 -21.64 -18.67 30.63
N THR A 92 -22.31 -18.43 31.76
CA THR A 92 -23.52 -17.61 31.74
C THR A 92 -23.13 -16.13 31.67
N VAL A 93 -23.61 -15.43 30.64
CA VAL A 93 -23.37 -13.99 30.45
C VAL A 93 -24.66 -13.19 30.65
N SER A 94 -24.58 -12.12 31.44
CA SER A 94 -25.73 -11.28 31.81
C SER A 94 -25.99 -10.13 30.84
N ASP A 95 -25.00 -9.75 30.04
CA ASP A 95 -25.03 -8.56 29.21
C ASP A 95 -23.92 -8.59 28.15
N ARG A 96 -23.89 -7.54 27.33
CA ARG A 96 -22.88 -7.29 26.30
C ARG A 96 -21.46 -7.16 26.85
N ASP A 97 -21.30 -6.56 28.03
CA ASP A 97 -19.97 -6.27 28.58
C ASP A 97 -19.29 -7.55 29.06
N ALA A 98 -20.04 -8.49 29.65
CA ALA A 98 -19.55 -9.81 30.00
C ALA A 98 -19.05 -10.61 28.78
N ILE A 99 -19.73 -10.48 27.63
CA ILE A 99 -19.27 -11.09 26.36
C ILE A 99 -17.97 -10.42 25.91
N LYS A 100 -17.91 -9.08 25.96
CA LYS A 100 -16.71 -8.31 25.59
C LYS A 100 -15.51 -8.70 26.44
N GLU A 101 -15.71 -8.88 27.75
CA GLU A 101 -14.66 -9.31 28.68
C GLU A 101 -14.14 -10.70 28.33
N GLU A 102 -15.01 -11.69 28.15
CA GLU A 102 -14.60 -13.05 27.77
C GLU A 102 -13.84 -13.07 26.43
N LEU A 103 -14.30 -12.34 25.42
CA LEU A 103 -13.61 -12.26 24.13
C LEU A 103 -12.24 -11.60 24.28
N THR A 104 -12.16 -10.48 25.02
CA THR A 104 -10.90 -9.74 25.22
C THR A 104 -9.88 -10.61 25.96
N ASP A 105 -10.30 -11.28 27.03
CA ASP A 105 -9.44 -12.16 27.82
C ASP A 105 -8.99 -13.39 27.02
N SER A 106 -9.88 -13.95 26.20
CA SER A 106 -9.54 -15.06 25.30
C SER A 106 -8.45 -14.67 24.31
N ILE A 107 -8.57 -13.48 23.71
CA ILE A 107 -7.57 -12.96 22.77
C ILE A 107 -6.22 -12.77 23.46
N ARG A 108 -6.20 -12.09 24.61
CA ARG A 108 -4.96 -11.85 25.39
C ARG A 108 -4.26 -13.12 25.85
N GLN A 109 -5.04 -14.17 26.13
CA GLN A 109 -4.53 -15.48 26.55
C GLN A 109 -4.26 -16.43 25.38
N LEU A 110 -4.48 -15.99 24.12
CA LEU A 110 -4.34 -16.81 22.91
C LEU A 110 -5.14 -18.13 22.97
N ARG A 111 -6.34 -18.10 23.55
CA ARG A 111 -7.24 -19.26 23.69
C ARG A 111 -8.57 -19.01 23.00
N GLN A 112 -9.29 -20.08 22.68
CA GLN A 112 -10.68 -19.93 22.23
C GLN A 112 -11.59 -19.46 23.37
N PRO A 113 -12.62 -18.65 23.09
CA PRO A 113 -13.66 -18.31 24.05
C PRO A 113 -14.41 -19.54 24.52
N ARG A 114 -14.87 -19.52 25.77
CA ARG A 114 -15.83 -20.52 26.26
C ARG A 114 -17.17 -20.36 25.55
N SER A 115 -17.91 -21.46 25.37
CA SER A 115 -19.33 -21.36 24.98
C SER A 115 -20.07 -20.51 26.01
N MET A 116 -20.99 -19.66 25.56
CA MET A 116 -21.70 -18.70 26.41
C MET A 116 -23.20 -18.95 26.38
N ASN A 117 -23.85 -19.01 27.54
CA ASN A 117 -25.31 -18.94 27.61
C ASN A 117 -25.74 -17.46 27.59
N ILE A 118 -26.41 -17.06 26.51
CA ILE A 118 -26.80 -15.67 26.22
C ILE A 118 -28.27 -15.36 26.58
N SER A 119 -28.97 -16.26 27.28
CA SER A 119 -30.40 -16.09 27.61
C SER A 119 -30.69 -14.79 28.37
N GLY A 120 -29.73 -14.32 29.17
CA GLY A 120 -29.84 -13.09 29.95
C GLY A 120 -29.27 -11.85 29.27
N ALA A 121 -28.55 -11.99 28.14
CA ALA A 121 -27.68 -10.94 27.62
C ALA A 121 -28.40 -9.83 26.84
N GLY A 122 -29.69 -9.98 26.54
CA GLY A 122 -30.49 -8.95 25.88
C GLY A 122 -30.04 -8.60 24.45
N LEU A 123 -29.38 -9.53 23.76
CA LEU A 123 -28.90 -9.35 22.39
C LEU A 123 -30.06 -9.40 21.38
N ALA A 124 -30.08 -8.48 20.42
CA ALA A 124 -31.12 -8.39 19.41
C ALA A 124 -30.83 -9.30 18.21
N SER A 125 -29.56 -9.45 17.86
CA SER A 125 -29.09 -10.30 16.76
C SER A 125 -27.73 -10.88 17.18
N PRO A 126 -27.72 -11.97 17.99
CA PRO A 126 -26.55 -12.30 18.78
C PRO A 126 -25.25 -12.48 17.97
N ALA A 127 -25.30 -13.14 16.81
CA ALA A 127 -24.11 -13.30 15.95
C ALA A 127 -23.57 -11.96 15.42
N LEU A 128 -24.46 -11.03 15.02
CA LEU A 128 -24.06 -9.71 14.55
C LEU A 128 -23.59 -8.82 15.70
N ASP A 129 -24.28 -8.88 16.84
CA ASP A 129 -23.91 -8.14 18.04
C ASP A 129 -22.51 -8.55 18.52
N VAL A 130 -22.20 -9.85 18.50
CA VAL A 130 -20.86 -10.38 18.82
C VAL A 130 -19.80 -9.89 17.83
N LYS A 131 -20.09 -9.88 16.53
CA LYS A 131 -19.17 -9.28 15.54
C LYS A 131 -18.95 -7.79 15.79
N ASN A 132 -19.98 -7.04 16.17
CA ASN A 132 -19.85 -5.63 16.52
C ASN A 132 -19.00 -5.43 17.79
N ILE A 133 -19.17 -6.28 18.81
CA ILE A 133 -18.33 -6.28 20.01
C ILE A 133 -16.86 -6.55 19.62
N TYR A 134 -16.62 -7.56 18.77
CA TYR A 134 -15.29 -7.87 18.28
C TYR A 134 -14.64 -6.67 17.58
N TYR A 135 -15.33 -6.01 16.64
CA TYR A 135 -14.80 -4.81 15.99
C TYR A 135 -14.55 -3.65 16.97
N GLU A 136 -15.39 -3.53 18.01
CA GLU A 136 -15.18 -2.55 19.07
C GLU A 136 -13.88 -2.84 19.86
N ILE A 137 -13.59 -4.11 20.16
CA ILE A 137 -12.34 -4.53 20.80
C ILE A 137 -11.16 -4.17 19.88
N MET A 138 -11.22 -4.52 18.59
CA MET A 138 -10.15 -4.22 17.63
C MET A 138 -9.89 -2.72 17.46
N ALA A 139 -10.92 -1.89 17.58
CA ALA A 139 -10.80 -0.44 17.52
C ALA A 139 -10.18 0.17 18.79
N GLN A 140 -10.43 -0.44 19.96
CA GLN A 140 -9.94 0.05 21.26
C GLN A 140 -8.55 -0.48 21.62
N ALA A 141 -8.19 -1.66 21.10
CA ALA A 141 -6.92 -2.35 21.38
C ALA A 141 -6.30 -2.85 20.05
N PRO A 142 -5.65 -1.96 19.28
CA PRO A 142 -5.05 -2.32 17.99
C PRO A 142 -3.94 -3.38 18.10
N ASP A 143 -3.31 -3.50 19.26
CA ASP A 143 -2.35 -4.56 19.61
C ASP A 143 -2.98 -5.96 19.59
N LEU A 144 -4.31 -6.08 19.68
CA LEU A 144 -5.03 -7.35 19.64
C LEU A 144 -5.43 -7.80 18.24
N LYS A 145 -5.13 -7.01 17.19
CA LYS A 145 -5.50 -7.30 15.79
C LYS A 145 -4.88 -8.57 15.20
N TYR A 146 -3.99 -9.22 15.95
CA TYR A 146 -3.52 -10.56 15.60
C TYR A 146 -4.63 -11.62 15.73
N ALA A 147 -5.69 -11.36 16.50
CA ALA A 147 -6.97 -12.04 16.32
C ALA A 147 -7.64 -11.40 15.11
N PHE A 148 -7.45 -11.97 13.93
CA PHE A 148 -7.77 -11.30 12.66
C PHE A 148 -9.21 -11.52 12.20
N ASP A 149 -9.88 -12.57 12.70
CA ASP A 149 -11.29 -12.83 12.41
C ASP A 149 -12.00 -13.51 13.60
N LEU A 150 -13.32 -13.38 13.63
CA LEU A 150 -14.18 -14.06 14.59
C LEU A 150 -15.43 -14.60 13.89
N THR A 151 -15.67 -15.89 14.07
CA THR A 151 -16.95 -16.53 13.72
C THR A 151 -17.78 -16.76 14.96
N ALA A 152 -19.10 -16.57 14.83
CA ALA A 152 -20.05 -16.72 15.93
C ALA A 152 -21.26 -17.51 15.43
N GLU A 153 -21.57 -18.61 16.12
CA GLU A 153 -22.74 -19.44 15.89
C GLU A 153 -23.64 -19.44 17.11
N VAL A 154 -24.95 -19.47 16.90
CA VAL A 154 -25.94 -19.49 17.98
C VAL A 154 -26.84 -20.69 17.78
N ARG A 155 -26.94 -21.54 18.80
CA ARG A 155 -27.86 -22.68 18.85
C ARG A 155 -28.74 -22.51 20.09
N GLU A 156 -30.01 -22.21 19.86
CA GLU A 156 -30.98 -21.85 20.90
C GLU A 156 -30.53 -20.63 21.73
N SER A 157 -29.86 -20.86 22.86
CA SER A 157 -29.32 -19.83 23.75
C SER A 157 -27.85 -20.04 24.07
N GLU A 158 -27.18 -20.98 23.40
CA GLU A 158 -25.74 -21.17 23.45
C GLU A 158 -25.09 -20.44 22.28
N LEU A 159 -24.15 -19.56 22.60
CA LEU A 159 -23.27 -18.85 21.68
C LEU A 159 -21.90 -19.54 21.69
N THR A 160 -21.45 -19.97 20.52
CA THR A 160 -20.10 -20.48 20.31
C THR A 160 -19.34 -19.51 19.41
N CYS A 161 -18.17 -19.08 19.85
CA CYS A 161 -17.30 -18.19 19.10
C CYS A 161 -15.99 -18.92 18.75
N VAL A 162 -15.49 -18.73 17.54
CA VAL A 162 -14.14 -19.14 17.16
C VAL A 162 -13.36 -17.90 16.73
N ILE A 163 -12.25 -17.65 17.42
CA ILE A 163 -11.32 -16.58 17.11
C ILE A 163 -10.20 -17.16 16.24
N HIS A 164 -9.95 -16.51 15.11
CA HIS A 164 -8.88 -16.86 14.21
C HIS A 164 -7.66 -16.00 14.50
N TYR A 165 -6.55 -16.64 14.86
CA TYR A 165 -5.30 -15.98 15.24
C TYR A 165 -4.28 -16.09 14.11
N MET A 166 -3.51 -15.02 13.90
CA MET A 166 -2.34 -15.05 13.04
C MET A 166 -1.37 -16.14 13.54
N PRO A 167 -0.97 -17.11 12.70
CA PRO A 167 -0.18 -18.27 13.13
C PRO A 167 1.12 -17.93 13.86
N TYR A 168 1.74 -16.79 13.56
CA TYR A 168 2.99 -16.40 14.20
C TYR A 168 2.86 -16.04 15.70
N LYS A 169 1.65 -15.72 16.19
CA LYS A 169 1.44 -15.42 17.62
C LYS A 169 1.37 -16.67 18.50
N ASN A 170 0.85 -17.78 17.96
CA ASN A 170 0.62 -19.02 18.72
C ASN A 170 1.37 -20.24 18.16
N GLY A 171 2.14 -20.05 17.08
CA GLY A 171 2.88 -21.13 16.41
C GLY A 171 2.02 -22.07 15.56
N ALA A 172 0.73 -21.78 15.37
CA ALA A 172 -0.22 -22.63 14.67
C ALA A 172 -0.14 -22.48 13.13
N PHE A 173 1.08 -22.54 12.58
CA PHE A 173 1.25 -22.63 11.13
C PHE A 173 0.78 -24.01 10.63
N PRO A 174 0.26 -24.11 9.40
CA PRO A 174 0.00 -25.41 8.77
C PRO A 174 1.26 -26.29 8.80
N ALA A 175 1.10 -27.61 8.96
CA ALA A 175 2.21 -28.55 9.18
C ALA A 175 3.29 -28.50 8.09
N ASP A 176 2.89 -28.22 6.84
CA ASP A 176 3.77 -28.13 5.68
C ASP A 176 3.96 -26.69 5.18
N PHE A 177 3.69 -25.69 6.05
CA PHE A 177 3.81 -24.29 5.68
C PHE A 177 5.27 -23.93 5.38
N SER A 178 5.51 -23.40 4.19
CA SER A 178 6.79 -22.88 3.75
C SER A 178 6.63 -21.41 3.34
N GLY A 179 7.55 -20.57 3.80
CA GLY A 179 7.58 -19.14 3.50
C GLY A 179 8.94 -18.56 3.87
N LYS A 180 9.25 -17.39 3.32
CA LYS A 180 10.48 -16.65 3.65
C LYS A 180 10.43 -16.25 5.13
N GLU A 181 11.49 -16.53 5.87
CA GLU A 181 11.52 -16.23 7.31
C GLU A 181 11.68 -14.72 7.55
N VAL A 182 10.83 -14.18 8.43
CA VAL A 182 10.80 -12.75 8.75
C VAL A 182 10.81 -12.58 10.27
N SER A 183 11.89 -12.01 10.80
CA SER A 183 12.06 -11.75 12.25
C SER A 183 12.03 -10.27 12.63
N THR A 184 12.21 -9.37 11.66
CA THR A 184 12.28 -7.91 11.85
C THR A 184 11.42 -7.20 10.80
N LEU A 185 11.13 -5.91 11.02
CA LEU A 185 10.47 -5.08 10.02
C LEU A 185 11.35 -4.92 8.78
N GLU A 186 12.66 -4.71 8.95
CA GLU A 186 13.62 -4.63 7.84
C GLU A 186 13.54 -5.88 6.93
N ALA A 187 13.61 -7.08 7.52
CA ALA A 187 13.47 -8.32 6.76
C ALA A 187 12.10 -8.46 6.05
N LEU A 188 11.03 -7.89 6.62
CA LEU A 188 9.72 -7.86 5.97
C LEU A 188 9.75 -6.95 4.73
N LEU A 189 10.39 -5.78 4.83
CA LEU A 189 10.53 -4.83 3.73
C LEU A 189 11.41 -5.40 2.62
N ASP A 190 12.53 -6.03 2.96
CA ASP A 190 13.41 -6.68 1.99
C ASP A 190 12.67 -7.77 1.21
N VAL A 191 11.94 -8.63 1.92
CA VAL A 191 11.12 -9.67 1.27
C VAL A 191 10.05 -9.05 0.38
N ALA A 192 9.42 -7.96 0.81
CA ALA A 192 8.41 -7.28 0.01
C ALA A 192 9.00 -6.70 -1.29
N ASP A 193 10.11 -5.98 -1.18
CA ASP A 193 10.76 -5.27 -2.28
C ASP A 193 11.35 -6.22 -3.33
N GLU A 194 12.04 -7.28 -2.88
CA GLU A 194 12.69 -8.26 -3.76
C GLU A 194 11.72 -9.16 -4.54
N ASN A 195 10.44 -9.20 -4.16
CA ASN A 195 9.49 -10.19 -4.68
C ASN A 195 8.19 -9.55 -5.22
N MET A 196 8.21 -8.25 -5.53
CA MET A 196 7.06 -7.57 -6.13
C MET A 196 6.62 -8.25 -7.43
N GLY A 197 5.32 -8.53 -7.54
CA GLY A 197 4.74 -9.21 -8.69
C GLY A 197 3.24 -9.48 -8.51
N ASP A 198 2.62 -10.14 -9.48
CA ASP A 198 1.19 -10.49 -9.40
C ASP A 198 0.90 -11.57 -8.34
N GLU A 199 1.88 -12.42 -8.05
CA GLU A 199 1.73 -13.53 -7.12
C GLU A 199 2.05 -13.12 -5.67
N PRO A 200 1.23 -13.52 -4.68
CA PRO A 200 1.56 -13.34 -3.28
C PRO A 200 2.83 -14.09 -2.88
N VAL A 201 3.58 -13.52 -1.93
CA VAL A 201 4.81 -14.12 -1.41
C VAL A 201 4.55 -14.65 -0.01
N SER A 202 4.68 -15.97 0.16
CA SER A 202 4.52 -16.60 1.48
C SER A 202 5.64 -16.17 2.43
N VAL A 203 5.23 -15.70 3.61
CA VAL A 203 6.13 -15.26 4.69
C VAL A 203 5.84 -16.03 5.97
N ARG A 204 6.92 -16.40 6.66
CA ARG A 204 6.89 -17.05 7.95
C ARG A 204 7.43 -16.08 8.99
N ILE A 205 6.54 -15.31 9.60
CA ILE A 205 6.91 -14.42 10.70
C ILE A 205 7.31 -15.26 11.91
N THR A 206 8.48 -14.99 12.47
CA THR A 206 9.05 -15.75 13.60
C THR A 206 9.09 -14.96 14.90
N ASN A 207 8.91 -13.64 14.82
CA ASN A 207 8.93 -12.75 15.99
C ASN A 207 7.48 -12.40 16.44
N PRO A 208 6.99 -12.95 17.57
CA PRO A 208 5.65 -12.68 18.06
C PRO A 208 5.45 -11.23 18.56
N ALA A 209 6.53 -10.45 18.74
CA ALA A 209 6.44 -9.05 19.14
C ALA A 209 6.15 -8.10 17.97
N LEU A 210 6.15 -8.58 16.71
CA LEU A 210 5.76 -7.76 15.58
C LEU A 210 4.25 -7.52 15.59
N GLU A 211 3.87 -6.25 15.61
CA GLU A 211 2.48 -5.84 15.68
C GLU A 211 1.87 -5.69 14.27
N PRO A 212 0.66 -6.22 14.01
CA PRO A 212 0.07 -6.26 12.66
C PRO A 212 -0.03 -4.90 11.97
N ASP A 213 -0.48 -3.88 12.70
CA ASP A 213 -0.60 -2.52 12.18
C ASP A 213 0.78 -1.93 11.86
N THR A 214 1.79 -2.23 12.68
CA THR A 214 3.16 -1.73 12.44
C THR A 214 3.75 -2.38 11.19
N MET A 215 3.57 -3.70 11.02
CA MET A 215 4.02 -4.41 9.82
C MET A 215 3.34 -3.90 8.55
N ASN A 216 2.01 -3.76 8.55
CA ASN A 216 1.28 -3.26 7.39
C ASN A 216 1.62 -1.80 7.06
N ARG A 217 1.82 -0.95 8.07
CA ARG A 217 2.30 0.41 7.83
C ARG A 217 3.73 0.43 7.29
N ALA A 218 4.62 -0.43 7.81
CA ALA A 218 6.00 -0.51 7.34
C ALA A 218 6.05 -0.88 5.86
N LEU A 219 5.21 -1.83 5.41
CA LEU A 219 5.08 -2.20 4.01
C LEU A 219 4.69 -1.03 3.06
N GLN A 220 4.21 0.11 3.57
CA GLN A 220 4.00 1.32 2.76
C GLN A 220 5.31 2.04 2.39
N GLN A 221 6.45 1.63 2.96
CA GLN A 221 7.77 2.18 2.64
C GLN A 221 8.39 1.59 1.36
N VAL A 222 7.84 0.47 0.85
CA VAL A 222 8.28 -0.22 -0.35
C VAL A 222 7.33 0.03 -1.53
N GLY A 223 7.74 -0.36 -2.74
CA GLY A 223 6.92 -0.23 -3.95
C GLY A 223 6.87 1.17 -4.58
N GLY A 224 7.64 2.13 -4.05
CA GLY A 224 7.93 3.43 -4.69
C GLY A 224 6.71 4.30 -5.01
N GLY A 225 5.58 4.05 -4.34
CA GLY A 225 4.30 4.71 -4.63
C GLY A 225 3.55 4.13 -5.83
N TYR A 226 4.04 3.04 -6.45
CA TYR A 226 3.36 2.31 -7.52
C TYR A 226 2.76 1.00 -7.05
N VAL A 227 3.49 0.22 -6.25
CA VAL A 227 3.04 -1.10 -5.81
C VAL A 227 2.64 -1.02 -4.34
N ASN A 228 1.35 -1.19 -4.05
CA ASN A 228 0.88 -1.29 -2.67
C ASN A 228 1.12 -2.70 -2.14
N CYS A 229 1.85 -2.79 -1.03
CA CYS A 229 2.23 -4.04 -0.37
C CYS A 229 1.46 -4.17 0.95
N ILE A 230 0.76 -5.28 1.16
CA ILE A 230 0.00 -5.54 2.39
C ILE A 230 0.14 -7.00 2.81
N LEU A 231 0.05 -7.27 4.12
CA LEU A 231 -0.13 -8.64 4.60
C LEU A 231 -1.57 -9.11 4.31
N ASN A 232 -1.74 -10.39 4.01
CA ASN A 232 -3.05 -11.03 4.08
C ASN A 232 -3.56 -11.08 5.53
N ALA A 233 -4.84 -11.44 5.69
CA ALA A 233 -5.54 -11.35 6.98
C ALA A 233 -4.83 -12.10 8.12
N ASP A 234 -4.22 -13.26 7.84
CA ASP A 234 -3.52 -14.08 8.82
C ASP A 234 -2.00 -13.85 8.86
N ALA A 235 -1.49 -12.86 8.14
CA ALA A 235 -0.07 -12.49 8.07
C ALA A 235 0.88 -13.62 7.62
N THR A 236 0.41 -14.50 6.73
CA THR A 236 1.18 -15.60 6.13
C THR A 236 1.67 -15.31 4.71
N ALA A 237 1.22 -14.22 4.10
CA ALA A 237 1.66 -13.80 2.77
C ALA A 237 1.63 -12.29 2.61
N ILE A 238 2.58 -11.76 1.84
CA ILE A 238 2.54 -10.40 1.31
C ILE A 238 1.79 -10.43 -0.02
N ARG A 239 0.85 -9.50 -0.18
CA ARG A 239 0.08 -9.30 -1.40
C ARG A 239 0.43 -7.94 -1.99
N TYR A 240 0.49 -7.91 -3.32
CA TYR A 240 0.79 -6.74 -4.10
C TYR A 240 -0.44 -6.32 -4.89
N SER A 241 -0.65 -5.02 -5.01
CA SER A 241 -1.74 -4.48 -5.83
C SER A 241 -1.29 -3.21 -6.53
N ALA A 242 -1.59 -3.13 -7.82
CA ALA A 242 -1.40 -1.92 -8.60
C ALA A 242 -2.50 -0.88 -8.32
N PRO A 243 -2.26 0.40 -8.62
CA PRO A 243 -3.26 1.45 -8.56
C PRO A 243 -4.36 1.19 -9.60
N ILE A 244 -5.54 1.75 -9.36
CA ILE A 244 -6.66 1.62 -10.30
C ILE A 244 -6.24 2.13 -11.68
N GLY A 245 -6.40 1.27 -12.69
CA GLY A 245 -6.06 1.59 -14.08
C GLY A 245 -4.65 1.22 -14.52
N MET A 246 -3.84 0.61 -13.66
CA MET A 246 -2.51 0.10 -14.00
C MET A 246 -2.42 -1.41 -13.73
N THR A 247 -1.50 -2.10 -14.42
CA THR A 247 -1.10 -3.46 -14.08
C THR A 247 0.15 -3.46 -13.19
N ILE A 248 0.44 -4.56 -12.49
CA ILE A 248 1.70 -4.70 -11.75
C ILE A 248 2.89 -4.59 -12.72
N ALA A 249 2.80 -5.14 -13.93
CA ALA A 249 3.85 -5.02 -14.93
C ALA A 249 4.15 -3.56 -15.28
N ASP A 250 3.12 -2.74 -15.53
CA ASP A 250 3.31 -1.30 -15.80
C ASP A 250 3.98 -0.57 -14.61
N CYS A 251 3.60 -0.95 -13.38
CA CYS A 251 4.20 -0.42 -12.17
C CYS A 251 5.69 -0.79 -12.04
N LEU A 252 6.06 -2.04 -12.34
CA LEU A 252 7.45 -2.50 -12.29
C LEU A 252 8.30 -1.83 -13.38
N ASP A 253 7.77 -1.67 -14.59
CA ASP A 253 8.44 -0.92 -15.67
C ASP A 253 8.67 0.54 -15.27
N ALA A 254 7.68 1.18 -14.64
CA ALA A 254 7.80 2.54 -14.13
C ALA A 254 8.85 2.67 -13.00
N LEU A 255 8.92 1.68 -12.08
CA LEU A 255 9.93 1.64 -11.02
C LEU A 255 11.33 1.49 -11.59
N GLU A 256 11.54 0.57 -12.54
CA GLU A 256 12.83 0.36 -13.20
C GLU A 256 13.32 1.63 -13.91
N LEU A 257 12.44 2.30 -14.67
CA LEU A 257 12.77 3.60 -15.28
C LEU A 257 13.14 4.65 -14.23
N THR A 258 12.40 4.68 -13.11
CA THR A 258 12.67 5.61 -12.01
C THR A 258 14.06 5.36 -11.40
N TYR A 259 14.46 4.09 -11.25
CA TYR A 259 15.79 3.73 -10.73
C TYR A 259 16.91 4.19 -11.66
N GLN A 260 16.74 4.04 -12.98
CA GLN A 260 17.69 4.52 -13.97
C GLN A 260 17.85 6.05 -13.92
N LEU A 261 16.73 6.79 -13.86
CA LEU A 261 16.75 8.25 -13.71
C LEU A 261 17.42 8.70 -12.41
N ALA A 262 17.19 7.96 -11.31
CA ALA A 262 17.85 8.24 -10.03
C ALA A 262 19.37 8.05 -10.12
N ASP A 263 19.84 7.00 -10.82
CA ASP A 263 21.28 6.79 -11.06
C ASP A 263 21.91 7.93 -11.88
N GLU A 264 21.20 8.44 -12.90
CA GLU A 264 21.64 9.60 -13.69
C GLU A 264 21.77 10.86 -12.83
N VAL A 265 20.78 11.14 -11.98
CA VAL A 265 20.82 12.28 -11.06
C VAL A 265 21.98 12.16 -10.07
N ILE A 266 22.18 10.98 -9.48
CA ILE A 266 23.29 10.74 -8.54
C ILE A 266 24.63 10.97 -9.23
N ALA A 267 24.82 10.46 -10.45
CA ALA A 267 26.05 10.65 -11.21
C ALA A 267 26.31 12.13 -11.57
N GLN A 268 25.26 12.94 -11.72
CA GLN A 268 25.37 14.38 -11.97
C GLN A 268 25.67 15.18 -10.71
N VAL A 269 25.08 14.80 -9.57
CA VAL A 269 25.00 15.64 -8.36
C VAL A 269 26.05 15.27 -7.32
N ILE A 270 26.42 13.99 -7.21
CA ILE A 270 27.31 13.47 -6.17
C ILE A 270 28.75 13.38 -6.67
N THR A 271 29.70 13.80 -5.82
CA THR A 271 31.14 13.58 -6.02
C THR A 271 31.71 12.69 -4.91
N GLU A 272 32.81 11.99 -5.18
CA GLU A 272 33.41 11.01 -4.26
C GLU A 272 33.87 11.60 -2.93
N ASP A 273 34.12 12.90 -2.87
CA ASP A 273 34.60 13.63 -1.68
C ASP A 273 33.48 14.15 -0.78
N MET A 274 32.21 14.04 -1.18
CA MET A 274 31.08 14.48 -0.37
C MET A 274 30.89 13.60 0.86
N THR A 275 30.77 14.23 2.02
CA THR A 275 30.25 13.57 3.23
C THR A 275 28.77 13.20 3.03
N GLN A 276 28.25 12.23 3.79
CA GLN A 276 26.82 11.86 3.72
C GLN A 276 25.89 13.08 3.90
N ARG A 277 26.22 14.01 4.81
CA ARG A 277 25.45 15.24 4.99
C ARG A 277 25.46 16.15 3.75
N GLU A 278 26.59 16.24 3.06
CA GLU A 278 26.70 16.97 1.79
C GLU A 278 25.92 16.28 0.68
N GLN A 279 25.97 14.95 0.61
CA GLN A 279 25.16 14.15 -0.32
C GLN A 279 23.66 14.39 -0.10
N VAL A 280 23.18 14.33 1.15
CA VAL A 280 21.79 14.64 1.51
C VAL A 280 21.40 16.03 1.04
N LYS A 281 22.24 17.03 1.34
CA LYS A 281 21.98 18.41 0.94
C LYS A 281 21.94 18.57 -0.58
N ALA A 282 22.86 17.95 -1.31
CA ALA A 282 22.97 18.06 -2.75
C ALA A 282 21.75 17.43 -3.45
N LEU A 283 21.38 16.21 -3.08
CA LEU A 283 20.23 15.49 -3.66
C LEU A 283 18.90 16.15 -3.27
N TYR A 284 18.74 16.57 -2.01
CA TYR A 284 17.57 17.34 -1.59
C TYR A 284 17.44 18.65 -2.37
N SER A 285 18.55 19.39 -2.53
CA SER A 285 18.58 20.64 -3.28
C SER A 285 18.26 20.44 -4.75
N TYR A 286 18.72 19.34 -5.36
CA TYR A 286 18.37 18.99 -6.73
C TYR A 286 16.85 18.89 -6.88
N VAL A 287 16.18 18.11 -6.02
CA VAL A 287 14.72 17.92 -6.08
C VAL A 287 13.99 19.25 -5.85
N THR A 288 14.36 20.03 -4.83
CA THR A 288 13.64 21.29 -4.52
C THR A 288 13.82 22.37 -5.59
N GLN A 289 14.89 22.33 -6.39
CA GLN A 289 15.17 23.30 -7.44
C GLN A 289 14.65 22.89 -8.81
N THR A 290 14.55 21.60 -9.09
CA THR A 290 14.19 21.08 -10.43
C THR A 290 12.71 20.71 -10.53
N VAL A 291 12.08 20.31 -9.43
CA VAL A 291 10.69 19.85 -9.42
C VAL A 291 9.75 21.01 -9.10
N LYS A 292 8.69 21.14 -9.91
CA LYS A 292 7.57 22.05 -9.69
C LYS A 292 6.38 21.31 -9.08
N TYR A 293 5.57 22.04 -8.31
CA TYR A 293 4.37 21.47 -7.72
C TYR A 293 3.25 21.36 -8.76
N ASP A 294 2.67 20.17 -8.89
CA ASP A 294 1.56 19.91 -9.79
C ASP A 294 0.26 20.55 -9.27
N GLN A 295 -0.05 21.74 -9.79
CA GLN A 295 -1.22 22.52 -9.37
C GLN A 295 -2.55 21.84 -9.75
N ARG A 296 -2.55 20.85 -10.65
CA ARG A 296 -3.75 20.06 -10.95
C ARG A 296 -4.30 19.37 -9.72
N TYR A 297 -3.47 19.10 -8.71
CA TYR A 297 -3.96 18.61 -7.42
C TYR A 297 -5.10 19.46 -6.83
N TYR A 298 -5.03 20.78 -7.00
CA TYR A 298 -6.04 21.73 -6.52
C TYR A 298 -7.05 22.13 -7.60
N SER A 299 -6.63 22.20 -8.87
CA SER A 299 -7.47 22.73 -9.95
C SER A 299 -8.19 21.65 -10.77
N ASP A 300 -7.59 20.48 -10.94
CA ASP A 300 -8.08 19.41 -11.84
C ASP A 300 -7.49 18.03 -11.48
N LYS A 301 -7.85 17.53 -10.30
CA LYS A 301 -7.27 16.30 -9.76
C LYS A 301 -7.58 15.07 -10.62
N ALA A 302 -8.68 15.08 -11.36
CA ALA A 302 -9.09 13.96 -12.21
C ALA A 302 -8.14 13.75 -13.40
N ASN A 303 -7.49 14.82 -13.89
CA ASN A 303 -6.53 14.75 -14.99
C ASN A 303 -5.07 14.90 -14.52
N MET A 304 -4.81 14.79 -13.21
CA MET A 304 -3.46 14.74 -12.68
C MET A 304 -2.87 13.34 -12.94
N PRO A 305 -1.72 13.22 -13.63
CA PRO A 305 -1.05 11.95 -13.86
C PRO A 305 -0.76 11.24 -12.54
N TYR A 306 -0.80 9.91 -12.57
CA TYR A 306 -0.45 9.12 -11.38
C TYR A 306 1.01 9.37 -10.98
N GLU A 307 1.88 9.54 -11.97
CA GLU A 307 3.31 9.77 -11.77
C GLU A 307 3.61 11.01 -10.94
N SER A 308 2.74 12.04 -10.95
CA SER A 308 2.86 13.21 -10.08
C SER A 308 2.88 12.84 -8.59
N GLN A 309 2.42 11.65 -8.22
CA GLN A 309 2.42 11.13 -6.84
C GLN A 309 3.67 10.29 -6.52
N THR A 310 4.56 10.07 -7.49
CA THR A 310 5.68 9.11 -7.42
C THR A 310 7.01 9.78 -7.75
N ALA A 311 8.12 9.11 -7.46
CA ALA A 311 9.43 9.60 -7.85
C ALA A 311 9.57 9.78 -9.37
N LEU A 312 8.80 9.05 -10.20
CA LEU A 312 8.87 9.16 -11.65
C LEU A 312 8.45 10.55 -12.12
N GLY A 313 7.33 11.10 -11.65
CA GLY A 313 6.90 12.45 -12.04
C GLY A 313 7.89 13.53 -11.59
N ALA A 314 8.52 13.34 -10.43
CA ALA A 314 9.57 14.24 -9.96
C ALA A 314 10.84 14.17 -10.84
N LEU A 315 11.36 12.98 -11.13
CA LEU A 315 12.65 12.80 -11.80
C LEU A 315 12.56 12.90 -13.35
N ARG A 316 11.46 12.42 -13.95
CA ARG A 316 11.23 12.45 -15.40
C ARG A 316 10.63 13.78 -15.85
N ASP A 317 9.56 14.21 -15.18
CA ASP A 317 8.72 15.32 -15.67
C ASP A 317 9.06 16.66 -14.98
N GLY A 318 9.83 16.62 -13.88
CA GLY A 318 10.06 17.78 -13.03
C GLY A 318 8.76 18.35 -12.46
N LEU A 319 7.74 17.50 -12.28
CA LEU A 319 6.39 17.91 -11.88
C LEU A 319 5.78 16.85 -10.95
N ALA A 320 5.51 17.23 -9.70
CA ALA A 320 4.98 16.30 -8.70
C ALA A 320 4.16 17.02 -7.61
N ILE A 321 3.42 16.23 -6.83
CA ILE A 321 2.87 16.62 -5.52
C ILE A 321 3.73 16.03 -4.40
N CYS A 322 3.33 16.24 -3.14
CA CYS A 322 4.08 15.78 -1.96
C CYS A 322 4.55 14.33 -2.02
N GLY A 323 3.71 13.43 -2.55
CA GLY A 323 4.04 12.06 -2.91
C GLY A 323 5.35 11.94 -3.68
N GLY A 324 5.42 12.56 -4.86
CA GLY A 324 6.56 12.43 -5.74
C GLY A 324 7.83 13.12 -5.26
N TYR A 325 7.68 14.26 -4.59
CA TYR A 325 8.81 14.94 -3.93
C TYR A 325 9.47 14.05 -2.87
N SER A 326 8.65 13.45 -2.00
CA SER A 326 9.14 12.62 -0.89
C SER A 326 9.68 11.28 -1.38
N HIS A 327 9.02 10.62 -2.34
CA HIS A 327 9.55 9.40 -2.96
C HIS A 327 10.88 9.64 -3.70
N ALA A 328 11.03 10.76 -4.41
CA ALA A 328 12.29 11.08 -5.11
C ALA A 328 13.45 11.28 -4.14
N VAL A 329 13.24 12.05 -3.06
CA VAL A 329 14.27 12.22 -2.02
C VAL A 329 14.60 10.89 -1.37
N LYS A 330 13.59 10.09 -0.98
CA LYS A 330 13.81 8.76 -0.40
C LYS A 330 14.70 7.89 -1.30
N LEU A 331 14.30 7.73 -2.56
CA LEU A 331 15.01 6.89 -3.52
C LEU A 331 16.45 7.33 -3.74
N LEU A 332 16.68 8.64 -3.95
CA LEU A 332 18.01 9.18 -4.18
C LEU A 332 18.93 8.96 -2.99
N LEU A 333 18.43 9.13 -1.75
CA LEU A 333 19.22 8.94 -0.53
C LEU A 333 19.52 7.47 -0.27
N GLU A 334 18.56 6.58 -0.46
CA GLU A 334 18.76 5.15 -0.25
C GLU A 334 19.77 4.56 -1.24
N LYS A 335 19.76 5.01 -2.51
CA LYS A 335 20.74 4.58 -3.52
C LYS A 335 22.18 5.01 -3.21
N VAL A 336 22.38 6.03 -2.37
CA VAL A 336 23.71 6.41 -1.85
C VAL A 336 23.98 5.86 -0.44
N GLY A 337 23.16 4.92 0.04
CA GLY A 337 23.35 4.23 1.31
C GLY A 337 22.95 5.04 2.54
N ILE A 338 22.06 6.01 2.39
CA ILE A 338 21.56 6.85 3.50
C ILE A 338 20.11 6.45 3.80
N PRO A 339 19.81 5.87 4.98
CA PRO A 339 18.46 5.45 5.31
C PRO A 339 17.49 6.64 5.31
N CYS A 340 16.39 6.48 4.59
CA CYS A 340 15.37 7.51 4.43
C CYS A 340 13.99 6.86 4.42
N PHE A 341 13.06 7.44 5.17
CA PHE A 341 11.70 6.92 5.32
C PHE A 341 10.70 7.98 4.91
N ASN A 342 9.61 7.58 4.28
CA ASN A 342 8.48 8.45 4.04
C ASN A 342 7.66 8.59 5.33
N VAL A 343 7.41 9.83 5.70
CA VAL A 343 6.53 10.20 6.81
C VAL A 343 5.23 10.71 6.21
N THR A 344 4.12 10.10 6.61
CA THR A 344 2.78 10.55 6.25
C THR A 344 2.11 11.22 7.45
N GLY A 345 1.43 12.32 7.20
CA GLY A 345 0.70 13.03 8.24
C GLY A 345 -0.09 14.20 7.64
N TYR A 346 -0.14 15.30 8.37
CA TYR A 346 -0.78 16.51 7.91
C TYR A 346 0.20 17.68 7.82
N TYR A 347 0.03 18.47 6.75
CA TYR A 347 0.54 19.84 6.68
C TYR A 347 -0.67 20.79 6.72
N PHE A 348 -0.76 21.56 7.79
CA PHE A 348 -1.99 22.20 8.26
C PHE A 348 -3.13 21.20 8.49
N ARG A 349 -3.97 20.99 7.48
CA ARG A 349 -5.14 20.09 7.53
C ARG A 349 -5.21 19.18 6.29
N GLU A 350 -4.20 19.23 5.43
CA GLU A 350 -4.13 18.43 4.22
C GLU A 350 -3.20 17.24 4.46
N ASN A 351 -3.57 16.08 3.91
CA ASN A 351 -2.69 14.93 3.89
C ASN A 351 -1.39 15.32 3.19
N HIS A 352 -0.27 15.01 3.84
CA HIS A 352 1.05 15.41 3.37
C HIS A 352 2.06 14.29 3.59
N MET A 353 3.10 14.30 2.77
CA MET A 353 4.19 13.34 2.84
C MET A 353 5.54 14.04 2.69
N TRP A 354 6.47 13.68 3.57
CA TRP A 354 7.83 14.20 3.61
C TRP A 354 8.78 13.09 4.08
N ASN A 355 10.03 13.41 4.40
CA ASN A 355 11.05 12.40 4.70
C ASN A 355 11.59 12.48 6.12
N TYR A 356 12.01 11.32 6.64
CA TYR A 356 12.85 11.16 7.82
C TYR A 356 14.17 10.51 7.41
N VAL A 357 15.27 11.23 7.56
CA VAL A 357 16.61 10.87 7.11
C VAL A 357 17.46 10.52 8.33
N VAL A 358 18.14 9.37 8.31
CA VAL A 358 19.03 8.95 9.39
C VAL A 358 20.49 9.20 9.01
N LEU A 359 21.19 9.98 9.83
CA LEU A 359 22.62 10.29 9.68
C LEU A 359 23.33 10.13 11.02
N ASP A 360 24.43 9.38 11.02
CA ASP A 360 25.24 9.12 12.23
C ASP A 360 24.43 8.56 13.43
N GLY A 361 23.33 7.85 13.15
CA GLY A 361 22.40 7.31 14.17
C GLY A 361 21.33 8.30 14.64
N GLU A 362 21.37 9.54 14.18
CA GLU A 362 20.41 10.59 14.50
C GLU A 362 19.43 10.81 13.34
N GLY A 363 18.16 11.01 13.64
CA GLY A 363 17.13 11.19 12.62
C GLY A 363 16.65 12.63 12.47
N TYR A 364 16.43 13.04 11.23
CA TYR A 364 16.08 14.40 10.85
C TYR A 364 14.93 14.42 9.84
N TYR A 365 14.05 15.40 9.94
CA TYR A 365 12.95 15.60 9.01
C TYR A 365 13.33 16.56 7.87
N CYS A 366 12.92 16.18 6.66
CA CYS A 366 13.16 16.93 5.43
C CYS A 366 11.85 17.02 4.63
N ASP A 367 11.36 18.23 4.34
CA ASP A 367 10.15 18.46 3.54
C ASP A 367 10.45 19.24 2.25
N SER A 368 10.82 18.49 1.22
CA SER A 368 11.18 19.03 -0.11
C SER A 368 10.01 19.72 -0.81
N THR A 369 8.77 19.41 -0.43
CA THR A 369 7.59 20.08 -1.01
C THR A 369 7.41 21.47 -0.42
N ALA A 370 7.58 21.60 0.90
CA ALA A 370 7.52 22.88 1.59
C ALA A 370 8.69 23.79 1.17
N ASP A 371 9.84 23.19 0.81
CA ASP A 371 11.04 23.89 0.36
C ASP A 371 11.18 24.05 -1.18
N ARG A 372 10.14 23.69 -1.96
CA ARG A 372 10.12 23.85 -3.42
C ARG A 372 10.52 25.28 -3.86
N GLY A 373 11.23 25.38 -4.99
CA GLY A 373 11.84 26.63 -5.44
C GLY A 373 13.20 26.92 -4.80
N GLY A 374 13.82 25.92 -4.16
CA GLY A 374 15.18 26.01 -3.61
C GLY A 374 15.26 26.69 -2.24
N MET A 375 14.18 26.70 -1.46
CA MET A 375 14.25 27.09 -0.05
C MET A 375 14.91 25.98 0.78
N SER A 376 15.26 26.26 2.03
CA SER A 376 15.86 25.29 2.95
C SER A 376 15.36 25.46 4.38
N ASN A 377 14.07 25.81 4.53
CA ASN A 377 13.46 26.07 5.83
C ASN A 377 12.98 24.79 6.53
N HIS A 378 12.85 23.69 5.78
CA HIS A 378 12.38 22.39 6.27
C HIS A 378 13.41 21.30 6.00
N PHE A 379 14.69 21.66 5.97
CA PHE A 379 15.80 20.74 5.71
C PHE A 379 16.48 20.36 7.03
N MET A 380 16.60 19.06 7.30
CA MET A 380 17.35 18.49 8.42
C MET A 380 16.89 19.00 9.80
N LEU A 381 15.58 19.11 10.02
CA LEU A 381 15.00 19.54 11.29
C LEU A 381 14.86 18.39 12.28
N THR A 382 15.07 18.64 13.56
CA THR A 382 14.64 17.72 14.63
C THR A 382 13.11 17.67 14.73
N ALA A 383 12.57 16.69 15.47
CA ALA A 383 11.13 16.63 15.76
C ALA A 383 10.63 17.93 16.40
N ASP A 384 11.34 18.44 17.41
CA ASP A 384 10.97 19.65 18.14
C ASP A 384 10.99 20.89 17.24
N GLU A 385 11.99 21.03 16.37
CA GLU A 385 12.08 22.14 15.42
C GLU A 385 10.94 22.10 14.39
N LEU A 386 10.63 20.92 13.83
CA LEU A 386 9.52 20.78 12.89
C LEU A 386 8.16 21.05 13.57
N THR A 387 7.95 20.53 14.78
CA THR A 387 6.75 20.80 15.58
C THR A 387 6.62 22.29 15.92
N ALA A 388 7.73 22.98 16.22
CA ALA A 388 7.73 24.41 16.52
C ALA A 388 7.27 25.29 15.35
N LEU A 389 7.34 24.80 14.11
CA LEU A 389 6.76 25.50 12.95
C LEU A 389 5.21 25.54 13.00
N GLY A 390 4.59 24.64 13.76
CA GLY A 390 3.14 24.63 14.02
C GLY A 390 2.27 24.23 12.82
N LYS A 391 2.86 23.59 11.80
CA LYS A 391 2.16 23.19 10.56
C LYS A 391 2.10 21.68 10.36
N HIS A 392 3.06 20.93 10.87
CA HIS A 392 3.15 19.49 10.67
C HIS A 392 2.56 18.71 11.84
N SER A 393 1.86 17.61 11.56
CA SER A 393 1.49 16.61 12.55
C SER A 393 1.62 15.20 11.98
N TRP A 394 2.19 14.28 12.75
CA TRP A 394 2.43 12.90 12.35
C TRP A 394 2.54 12.00 13.58
N ASP A 395 2.62 10.69 13.32
CA ASP A 395 2.85 9.69 14.35
C ASP A 395 4.35 9.53 14.63
N HIS A 396 4.81 10.19 15.70
CA HIS A 396 6.22 10.17 16.11
C HIS A 396 6.69 8.79 16.58
N GLU A 397 5.82 8.00 17.22
CA GLU A 397 6.18 6.67 17.72
C GLU A 397 6.39 5.69 16.57
N TYR A 398 5.54 5.79 15.54
CA TYR A 398 5.65 4.93 14.39
C TYR A 398 6.97 5.14 13.63
N ILE A 399 7.36 6.40 13.36
CA ILE A 399 8.59 6.66 12.61
C ILE A 399 9.82 6.14 13.36
N ALA A 400 9.87 6.31 14.69
CA ALA A 400 10.94 5.78 15.54
C ALA A 400 11.03 4.25 15.50
N LYS A 401 9.88 3.55 15.47
CA LYS A 401 9.81 2.08 15.39
C LYS A 401 10.36 1.52 14.08
N ILE A 402 10.14 2.21 12.95
CA ILE A 402 10.59 1.71 11.64
C ILE A 402 12.03 2.13 11.30
N SER A 403 12.54 3.19 11.93
CA SER A 403 13.90 3.70 11.69
C SER A 403 14.96 3.06 12.60
N ASN A 404 14.58 2.27 13.60
CA ASN A 404 15.46 1.67 14.61
C ASN A 404 16.41 2.69 15.30
N THR A 405 16.06 3.97 15.32
CA THR A 405 16.89 5.03 15.93
C THR A 405 16.95 4.94 17.45
N ASP A 406 16.11 4.12 18.08
CA ASP A 406 16.17 3.80 19.52
C ASP A 406 17.18 2.68 19.87
N GLU A 407 17.75 1.97 18.87
CA GLU A 407 18.70 0.87 19.09
C GLU A 407 20.19 1.27 18.94
N VAL A 408 20.50 2.53 18.61
CA VAL A 408 21.89 2.99 18.57
C VAL A 408 22.30 3.43 19.98
N PRO A 409 23.13 2.66 20.71
CA PRO A 409 23.62 3.11 22.01
C PRO A 409 24.42 4.39 21.80
N ALA A 410 24.03 5.47 22.49
CA ALA A 410 24.72 6.74 22.50
C ALA A 410 26.24 6.50 22.59
N LYS A 411 26.95 6.79 21.50
CA LYS A 411 28.39 6.59 21.42
C LYS A 411 29.00 7.51 22.49
N LYS A 412 29.54 6.91 23.55
CA LYS A 412 30.23 7.66 24.60
C LYS A 412 31.29 8.55 23.94
N PRO A 413 31.36 9.85 24.26
CA PRO A 413 32.37 10.72 23.70
C PRO A 413 33.75 10.21 24.12
N ALA A 414 34.65 10.09 23.14
CA ALA A 414 36.09 9.87 23.35
C ALA A 414 36.84 11.16 23.02
#